data_AF-A0A2A2IQU3-F1
#
_entry.id   AF-A0A2A2IQU3-F1
#
_cell.length_a   1.000
_cell.length_b   1.000
_cell.length_c   1.000
_cell.angle_alpha   90.00
_cell.angle_beta   90.00
_cell.angle_gamma   90.00
#
_symmetry.space_group_name_H-M   'P 1'
#
loop_
_entity.id
_entity.type
_entity.pdbx_description
1 polymer ?
#
loop_
_entity_poly.entity_id
_entity_poly.type
_entity_poly.pdbx_seq_one_letter_code
_entity_poly.pdbx_strand_id
1 'polypeptide(L)'
;MIVINFFGPSCSGKSTLAAGVFYRLKSFGLNAEVALEYVKDSVYDGNPYPFKDQIYVFAHQLKRLRQYEGKVDYVVTDAPLLLSHSFAGDKECQAFHDLIDHEWKRYNNVNVFLDWHNVPYTSSGRKSEHDNREKYAKKVKKLLDDRNEKYIVVPSDGDLLGIVALISDEIERVEKGVAE
;
A
#
# COMPACT_ATOMS: atom_id res chain seq x y z
N MET A 1 12.87 -7.00 -7.27
CA MET A 1 11.75 -6.04 -7.37
C MET A 1 11.45 -5.52 -5.97
N ILE A 2 11.43 -4.21 -5.80
CA ILE A 2 11.05 -3.53 -4.56
C ILE A 2 9.60 -3.04 -4.68
N VAL A 3 8.79 -3.28 -3.66
CA VAL A 3 7.42 -2.80 -3.58
C VAL A 3 7.36 -1.62 -2.62
N ILE A 4 6.97 -0.46 -3.14
CA ILE A 4 6.81 0.78 -2.38
C ILE A 4 5.35 0.88 -1.96
N ASN A 5 5.10 0.65 -0.68
CA ASN A 5 3.79 0.45 -0.09
C ASN A 5 3.31 1.73 0.62
N PHE A 6 2.24 2.35 0.11
CA PHE A 6 1.62 3.49 0.77
C PHE A 6 0.50 3.06 1.72
N PHE A 7 0.68 3.34 3.00
CA PHE A 7 -0.25 3.08 4.09
C PHE A 7 -0.92 4.36 4.58
N GLY A 8 -2.15 4.22 5.07
CA GLY A 8 -2.91 5.33 5.64
C GLY A 8 -4.42 5.11 5.50
N PRO A 9 -5.24 5.86 6.24
CA PRO A 9 -6.68 5.77 6.15
C PRO A 9 -7.21 6.18 4.78
N SER A 10 -8.48 5.86 4.51
CA SER A 10 -9.19 6.43 3.37
C SER A 10 -9.11 7.97 3.44
N CYS A 11 -8.95 8.64 2.29
CA CYS A 11 -8.73 10.10 2.22
C CYS A 11 -7.39 10.61 2.78
N SER A 12 -6.37 9.76 2.95
CA SER A 12 -5.04 10.26 3.27
C SER A 12 -4.22 10.73 2.06
N GLY A 13 -4.71 10.60 0.82
CA GLY A 13 -3.93 10.98 -0.37
C GLY A 13 -2.98 9.90 -0.89
N LYS A 14 -3.09 8.64 -0.41
CA LYS A 14 -2.21 7.52 -0.84
C LYS A 14 -2.07 7.41 -2.34
N SER A 15 -3.19 7.39 -3.07
CA SER A 15 -3.21 7.19 -4.51
C SER A 15 -2.58 8.37 -5.25
N THR A 16 -2.80 9.59 -4.76
CA THR A 16 -2.19 10.80 -5.31
C THR A 16 -0.68 10.76 -5.15
N LEU A 17 -0.20 10.43 -3.94
CA LEU A 17 1.23 10.36 -3.67
C LEU A 17 1.89 9.18 -4.39
N ALA A 18 1.23 8.02 -4.44
CA ALA A 18 1.64 6.86 -5.21
C ALA A 18 1.82 7.20 -6.71
N ALA A 19 0.86 7.90 -7.31
CA ALA A 19 0.97 8.37 -8.69
C ALA A 19 2.12 9.38 -8.88
N GLY A 20 2.30 10.30 -7.92
CA GLY A 20 3.40 11.27 -7.94
C GLY A 20 4.78 10.61 -7.86
N VAL A 21 4.96 9.66 -6.94
CA VAL A 21 6.21 8.91 -6.78
C VAL A 21 6.46 8.04 -8.02
N PHE A 22 5.45 7.34 -8.52
CA PHE A 22 5.55 6.58 -9.76
C PHE A 22 6.01 7.46 -10.94
N TYR A 23 5.38 8.62 -11.13
CA TYR A 23 5.80 9.58 -12.16
C TYR A 23 7.27 9.97 -12.01
N ARG A 24 7.73 10.27 -10.79
CA ARG A 24 9.13 10.64 -10.53
C ARG A 24 10.10 9.51 -10.82
N LEU A 25 9.80 8.27 -10.41
CA LEU A 25 10.62 7.10 -10.74
C LEU A 25 10.79 6.95 -12.26
N LYS A 26 9.69 7.01 -13.02
CA LYS A 26 9.75 6.94 -14.50
C LYS A 26 10.50 8.12 -15.11
N SER A 27 10.33 9.32 -14.55
CA SER A 27 11.01 10.53 -15.02
C SER A 27 12.53 10.47 -14.80
N PHE A 28 12.99 9.71 -13.82
CA PHE A 28 14.40 9.42 -13.58
C PHE A 28 14.92 8.22 -14.40
N GLY A 29 14.11 7.66 -15.30
CA GLY A 29 14.49 6.54 -16.15
C GLY A 29 14.47 5.18 -15.45
N LEU A 30 13.90 5.09 -14.23
CA LEU A 30 13.82 3.83 -13.49
C LEU A 30 12.70 2.94 -14.05
N ASN A 31 12.95 1.64 -14.10
CA ASN A 31 11.99 0.65 -14.56
C ASN A 31 10.96 0.35 -13.46
N ALA A 32 9.94 1.19 -13.39
CA ALA A 32 8.88 1.11 -12.40
C ALA A 32 7.50 0.86 -13.04
N GLU A 33 6.58 0.28 -12.26
CA GLU A 33 5.15 0.17 -12.56
C GLU A 33 4.29 0.53 -11.33
N VAL A 34 2.98 0.69 -11.53
CA VAL A 34 2.02 1.01 -10.46
C VAL A 34 0.95 -0.08 -10.33
N ALA A 35 0.64 -0.46 -9.10
CA ALA A 35 -0.38 -1.43 -8.74
C ALA A 35 -1.38 -0.78 -7.78
N LEU A 36 -2.39 -0.09 -8.35
CA LEU A 36 -3.40 0.62 -7.56
C LEU A 36 -4.37 -0.33 -6.84
N GLU A 37 -5.25 0.23 -6.01
CA GLU A 37 -6.31 -0.51 -5.32
C GLU A 37 -7.36 -1.10 -6.27
N TYR A 38 -7.62 -2.42 -6.19
CA TYR A 38 -8.63 -3.10 -6.99
C TYR A 38 -10.08 -2.74 -6.61
N VAL A 39 -10.34 -2.53 -5.31
CA VAL A 39 -11.70 -2.27 -4.80
C VAL A 39 -12.31 -1.00 -5.40
N LYS A 40 -11.50 0.02 -5.73
CA LYS A 40 -11.99 1.25 -6.35
C LYS A 40 -12.64 1.03 -7.69
N ASP A 41 -12.00 0.23 -8.56
CA ASP A 41 -12.53 -0.10 -9.87
C ASP A 41 -13.92 -0.75 -9.72
N SER A 42 -14.05 -1.67 -8.76
CA SER A 42 -15.32 -2.34 -8.48
C SER A 42 -16.41 -1.43 -7.92
N VAL A 43 -16.06 -0.36 -7.19
CA VAL A 43 -17.05 0.65 -6.75
C VAL A 43 -17.62 1.39 -7.95
N TYR A 44 -16.78 1.79 -8.90
CA TYR A 44 -17.22 2.46 -10.13
C TYR A 44 -18.03 1.52 -11.01
N ASP A 45 -17.67 0.23 -11.06
CA ASP A 45 -18.42 -0.81 -11.78
C ASP A 45 -19.74 -1.20 -11.08
N GLY A 46 -20.01 -0.67 -9.89
CA GLY A 46 -21.19 -1.05 -9.10
C GLY A 46 -21.16 -2.50 -8.61
N ASN A 47 -19.99 -3.14 -8.59
CA ASN A 47 -19.79 -4.52 -8.14
C ASN A 47 -19.57 -4.56 -6.62
N PRO A 48 -20.53 -5.09 -5.83
CA PRO A 48 -20.39 -5.13 -4.37
C PRO A 48 -19.57 -6.33 -3.88
N TYR A 49 -19.19 -7.27 -4.76
CA TYR A 49 -18.55 -8.54 -4.37
C TYR A 49 -17.23 -8.36 -3.58
N PRO A 50 -16.32 -7.42 -3.91
CA PRO A 50 -15.09 -7.22 -3.17
C PRO A 50 -15.27 -6.88 -1.68
N PHE A 51 -16.44 -6.36 -1.29
CA PHE A 51 -16.74 -6.07 0.11
C PHE A 51 -17.15 -7.32 0.90
N LYS A 52 -17.45 -8.42 0.21
CA LYS A 52 -17.91 -9.68 0.80
C LYS A 52 -16.82 -10.73 0.92
N ASP A 53 -15.78 -10.65 0.09
CA ASP A 53 -14.77 -11.68 -0.07
C ASP A 53 -13.37 -11.07 -0.06
N GLN A 54 -12.66 -11.21 1.06
CA GLN A 54 -11.32 -10.64 1.21
C GLN A 54 -10.25 -11.49 0.54
N ILE A 55 -10.47 -12.79 0.37
CA ILE A 55 -9.60 -13.67 -0.40
C ILE A 55 -9.60 -13.22 -1.86
N TYR A 56 -10.76 -12.88 -2.41
CA TYR A 56 -10.90 -12.33 -3.75
C TYR A 56 -10.13 -11.02 -3.94
N VAL A 57 -10.29 -10.07 -3.02
CA VAL A 57 -9.55 -8.80 -3.06
C VAL A 57 -8.05 -9.05 -3.00
N PHE A 58 -7.59 -9.88 -2.06
CA PHE A 58 -6.18 -10.24 -1.93
C PHE A 58 -5.63 -10.87 -3.20
N ALA A 59 -6.35 -11.83 -3.81
CA ALA A 59 -5.92 -12.49 -5.03
C ALA A 59 -5.74 -11.49 -6.19
N HIS A 60 -6.64 -10.52 -6.32
CA HIS A 60 -6.52 -9.46 -7.33
C HIS A 60 -5.31 -8.55 -7.09
N GLN A 61 -5.05 -8.16 -5.84
CA GLN A 61 -3.88 -7.36 -5.48
C GLN A 61 -2.57 -8.14 -5.71
N LEU A 62 -2.52 -9.39 -5.28
CA LEU A 62 -1.37 -10.26 -5.47
C LEU A 62 -1.08 -10.50 -6.96
N LYS A 63 -2.11 -10.70 -7.78
CA LYS A 63 -1.97 -10.83 -9.24
C LYS A 63 -1.35 -9.59 -9.87
N ARG A 64 -1.69 -8.37 -9.39
CA ARG A 64 -1.09 -7.11 -9.85
C ARG A 64 0.40 -7.02 -9.54
N LEU A 65 0.89 -7.59 -8.44
CA LEU A 65 2.33 -7.65 -8.15
C LEU A 65 3.02 -8.74 -8.97
N ARG A 66 2.46 -9.96 -8.98
CA ARG A 66 3.03 -11.12 -9.69
C ARG A 66 3.22 -10.90 -11.18
N GLN A 67 2.35 -10.14 -11.83
CA GLN A 67 2.49 -9.87 -13.27
C GLN A 67 3.76 -9.06 -13.61
N TYR A 68 4.31 -8.33 -12.64
CA TYR A 68 5.51 -7.50 -12.77
C TYR A 68 6.79 -8.18 -12.25
N GLU A 69 6.67 -9.30 -11.54
CA GLU A 69 7.82 -10.07 -11.06
C GLU A 69 8.78 -10.40 -12.20
N GLY A 70 10.06 -10.11 -12.00
CA GLY A 70 11.13 -10.34 -12.98
C GLY A 70 11.10 -9.41 -14.21
N LYS A 71 10.19 -8.43 -14.27
CA LYS A 71 10.05 -7.50 -15.41
C LYS A 71 10.36 -6.06 -15.06
N VAL A 72 10.19 -5.68 -13.80
CA VAL A 72 10.40 -4.32 -13.30
C VAL A 72 11.18 -4.32 -12.00
N ASP A 73 11.88 -3.21 -11.75
CA ASP A 73 12.70 -3.04 -10.55
C ASP A 73 11.85 -2.55 -9.38
N TYR A 74 10.87 -1.69 -9.65
CA TYR A 74 10.02 -1.05 -8.63
C TYR A 74 8.54 -1.18 -8.95
N VAL A 75 7.72 -1.45 -7.92
CA VAL A 75 6.27 -1.34 -8.02
C VAL A 75 5.75 -0.41 -6.93
N VAL A 76 5.01 0.61 -7.31
CA VAL A 76 4.34 1.52 -6.38
C VAL A 76 2.90 1.07 -6.16
N THR A 77 2.46 0.96 -4.90
CA THR A 77 1.08 0.56 -4.58
C THR A 77 0.46 1.38 -3.46
N ASP A 78 -0.83 1.69 -3.60
CA ASP A 78 -1.67 2.30 -2.55
C ASP A 78 -2.59 1.29 -1.85
N ALA A 79 -2.43 -0.01 -2.16
CA ALA A 79 -3.12 -1.12 -1.54
C ALA A 79 -2.14 -2.25 -1.18
N PRO A 80 -1.23 -2.02 -0.20
CA PRO A 80 -0.27 -3.03 0.24
C PRO A 80 -0.95 -4.35 0.62
N LEU A 81 -0.36 -5.49 0.24
CA LEU A 81 -0.91 -6.83 0.57
C LEU A 81 -1.16 -7.00 2.07
N LEU A 82 -0.30 -6.41 2.89
CA LEU A 82 -0.42 -6.49 4.35
C LEU A 82 -1.75 -5.93 4.87
N LEU A 83 -2.35 -4.94 4.18
CA LEU A 83 -3.66 -4.41 4.57
C LEU A 83 -4.78 -5.45 4.53
N SER A 84 -4.61 -6.56 3.79
CA SER A 84 -5.59 -7.66 3.76
C SER A 84 -5.85 -8.24 5.15
N HIS A 85 -4.88 -8.23 6.08
CA HIS A 85 -5.15 -8.60 7.48
C HIS A 85 -6.21 -7.70 8.14
N SER A 86 -6.13 -6.39 7.88
CA SER A 86 -7.04 -5.42 8.48
C SER A 86 -8.46 -5.54 7.97
N PHE A 87 -8.63 -5.91 6.69
CA PHE A 87 -9.95 -6.09 6.08
C PHE A 87 -10.55 -7.48 6.34
N ALA A 88 -9.72 -8.52 6.38
CA ALA A 88 -10.12 -9.88 6.76
C ALA A 88 -10.60 -9.92 8.22
N GLY A 89 -9.77 -9.44 9.15
CA GLY A 89 -10.04 -9.58 10.59
C GLY A 89 -10.37 -11.04 10.97
N ASP A 90 -11.19 -11.22 12.01
CA ASP A 90 -11.55 -12.55 12.50
C ASP A 90 -12.55 -13.31 11.60
N LYS A 91 -12.93 -12.74 10.44
CA LYS A 91 -13.87 -13.38 9.50
C LYS A 91 -13.22 -14.47 8.66
N GLU A 92 -11.92 -14.36 8.42
CA GLU A 92 -11.15 -15.31 7.64
C GLU A 92 -10.31 -16.22 8.55
N CYS A 93 -10.01 -17.43 8.07
CA CYS A 93 -9.25 -18.38 8.87
C CYS A 93 -7.75 -18.04 8.96
N GLN A 94 -7.07 -18.60 9.95
CA GLN A 94 -5.63 -18.39 10.17
C GLN A 94 -4.78 -18.71 8.92
N ALA A 95 -5.15 -19.75 8.16
CA ALA A 95 -4.44 -20.12 6.94
C ALA A 95 -4.40 -18.99 5.89
N PHE A 96 -5.44 -18.14 5.84
CA PHE A 96 -5.43 -16.97 4.96
C PHE A 96 -4.48 -15.89 5.46
N HIS A 97 -4.45 -15.64 6.77
CA HIS A 97 -3.47 -14.73 7.36
C HIS A 97 -2.03 -15.20 7.13
N ASP A 98 -1.78 -16.49 7.29
CA ASP A 98 -0.46 -17.09 7.03
C ASP A 98 -0.08 -16.94 5.54
N LEU A 99 -1.04 -17.06 4.61
CA LEU A 99 -0.82 -16.80 3.19
C LEU A 99 -0.47 -15.34 2.91
N ILE A 100 -1.15 -14.37 3.54
CA ILE A 100 -0.82 -12.95 3.39
C ILE A 100 0.62 -12.70 3.84
N ASP A 101 1.00 -13.20 5.01
CA ASP A 101 2.34 -13.04 5.57
C ASP A 101 3.40 -13.74 4.70
N HIS A 102 3.08 -14.92 4.16
CA HIS A 102 3.96 -15.64 3.25
C HIS A 102 4.22 -14.85 1.97
N GLU A 103 3.17 -14.38 1.29
CA GLU A 103 3.31 -13.64 0.02
C GLU A 103 3.92 -12.26 0.23
N TRP A 104 3.63 -11.59 1.35
CA TRP A 104 4.25 -10.31 1.72
C TRP A 104 5.78 -10.41 1.80
N LYS A 105 6.29 -11.46 2.46
CA LYS A 105 7.73 -11.71 2.67
C LYS A 105 8.49 -12.09 1.40
N ARG A 106 7.81 -12.34 0.28
CA ARG A 106 8.45 -12.61 -1.01
C ARG A 106 9.01 -11.36 -1.68
N TYR A 107 8.61 -10.17 -1.21
CA TYR A 107 9.03 -8.90 -1.79
C TYR A 107 9.94 -8.13 -0.83
N ASN A 108 10.82 -7.33 -1.41
CA ASN A 108 11.54 -6.30 -0.68
C ASN A 108 10.59 -5.10 -0.54
N ASN A 109 10.16 -4.80 0.68
CA ASN A 109 9.13 -3.80 0.93
C ASN A 109 9.73 -2.50 1.47
N VAL A 110 9.37 -1.37 0.87
CA VAL A 110 9.58 -0.03 1.42
C VAL A 110 8.22 0.51 1.84
N ASN A 111 8.02 0.70 3.14
CA ASN A 111 6.72 1.08 3.68
C ASN A 111 6.69 2.58 3.99
N VAL A 112 5.68 3.25 3.45
CA VAL A 112 5.47 4.69 3.62
C VAL A 112 4.12 4.90 4.26
N PHE A 113 4.10 5.48 5.45
CA PHE A 113 2.87 5.81 6.15
C PHE A 113 2.57 7.30 6.01
N LEU A 114 1.41 7.64 5.45
CA LEU A 114 1.03 9.03 5.24
C LEU A 114 0.54 9.67 6.55
N ASP A 115 1.06 10.85 6.87
CA ASP A 115 0.45 11.78 7.80
C ASP A 115 -0.58 12.64 7.04
N TRP A 116 -1.87 12.45 7.34
CA TRP A 116 -3.00 13.04 6.61
C TRP A 116 -3.65 14.22 7.32
N HIS A 117 -3.15 14.66 8.48
CA HIS A 117 -3.86 15.64 9.31
C HIS A 117 -4.07 16.99 8.60
N ASN A 118 -3.22 17.32 7.62
CA ASN A 118 -3.35 18.54 6.82
C ASN A 118 -4.23 18.38 5.55
N VAL A 119 -4.76 17.18 5.28
CA VAL A 119 -5.55 16.89 4.07
C VAL A 119 -7.05 16.84 4.38
N PRO A 120 -7.88 17.65 3.68
CA PRO A 120 -9.32 17.66 3.89
C PRO A 120 -9.95 16.31 3.49
N TYR A 121 -10.98 15.91 4.24
CA TYR A 121 -11.74 14.71 3.92
C TYR A 121 -12.66 14.95 2.72
N THR A 122 -12.61 14.07 1.72
CA THR A 122 -13.53 14.07 0.57
C THR A 122 -14.37 12.77 0.53
N SER A 123 -15.64 12.90 0.14
CA SER A 123 -16.62 11.79 0.14
C SER A 123 -16.83 11.11 -1.22
N SER A 124 -16.20 11.60 -2.30
CA SER A 124 -16.42 11.05 -3.65
C SER A 124 -15.88 9.63 -3.79
N GLY A 125 -16.69 8.73 -4.36
CA GLY A 125 -16.32 7.35 -4.69
C GLY A 125 -16.32 6.36 -3.51
N ARG A 126 -17.13 6.56 -2.45
CA ARG A 126 -17.07 5.71 -1.24
C ARG A 126 -18.42 5.36 -0.61
N LYS A 127 -18.45 4.20 0.07
CA LYS A 127 -19.46 3.84 1.08
C LYS A 127 -19.05 4.40 2.45
N SER A 128 -20.02 4.99 3.12
CA SER A 128 -19.96 5.88 4.29
C SER A 128 -19.61 5.22 5.64
N GLU A 129 -19.04 4.01 5.68
CA GLU A 129 -19.00 3.21 6.93
C GLU A 129 -17.66 3.20 7.69
N HIS A 130 -16.63 3.93 7.25
CA HIS A 130 -15.31 3.96 7.92
C HIS A 130 -14.94 5.34 8.47
N ASP A 131 -15.87 5.98 9.19
CA ASP A 131 -15.78 7.39 9.62
C ASP A 131 -14.74 7.71 10.70
N ASN A 132 -13.89 6.76 11.10
CA ASN A 132 -12.81 7.05 12.06
C ASN A 132 -11.42 6.77 11.47
N ARG A 133 -10.90 7.77 10.75
CA ARG A 133 -9.52 7.78 10.19
C ARG A 133 -8.47 7.46 11.25
N GLU A 134 -8.61 8.01 12.46
CA GLU A 134 -7.69 7.78 13.58
C GLU A 134 -7.67 6.31 14.02
N LYS A 135 -8.85 5.72 14.21
CA LYS A 135 -8.97 4.31 14.62
C LYS A 135 -8.35 3.39 13.57
N TYR A 136 -8.62 3.65 12.29
CA TYR A 136 -8.04 2.86 11.21
C TYR A 136 -6.52 3.02 11.15
N ALA A 137 -6.02 4.25 11.24
CA ALA A 137 -4.58 4.50 11.25
C ALA A 137 -3.86 3.81 12.40
N LYS A 138 -4.42 3.87 13.63
CA LYS A 138 -3.88 3.13 14.79
C LYS A 138 -3.85 1.63 14.55
N LYS A 139 -4.90 1.06 13.93
CA LYS A 139 -4.95 -0.37 13.57
C LYS A 139 -3.85 -0.73 12.58
N VAL A 140 -3.63 0.09 11.55
CA VAL A 140 -2.59 -0.16 10.53
C VAL A 140 -1.19 0.00 11.09
N LYS A 141 -0.92 1.01 11.94
CA LYS A 141 0.37 1.15 12.62
C LYS A 141 0.66 -0.05 13.49
N LYS A 142 -0.31 -0.45 14.33
CA LYS A 142 -0.19 -1.65 15.16
C LYS A 142 0.07 -2.91 14.32
N LEU A 143 -0.57 -3.06 13.16
CA LEU A 143 -0.32 -4.18 12.26
C LEU A 143 1.13 -4.24 11.78
N LEU A 144 1.72 -3.10 11.42
CA LEU A 144 3.12 -2.98 11.03
C LEU A 144 4.05 -3.28 12.21
N ASP A 145 3.78 -2.68 13.37
CA ASP A 145 4.57 -2.83 14.59
C ASP A 145 4.57 -4.29 15.08
N ASP A 146 3.41 -4.95 15.13
CA ASP A 146 3.26 -6.35 15.55
C ASP A 146 4.03 -7.32 14.62
N ARG A 147 4.32 -6.90 13.39
CA ARG A 147 5.12 -7.66 12.40
C ARG A 147 6.58 -7.20 12.30
N ASN A 148 6.99 -6.22 13.11
CA ASN A 148 8.30 -5.56 13.04
C ASN A 148 8.62 -4.96 11.66
N GLU A 149 7.60 -4.51 10.94
CA GLU A 149 7.75 -3.85 9.65
C GLU A 149 8.13 -2.39 9.83
N LYS A 150 9.31 -2.01 9.35
CA LYS A 150 9.75 -0.60 9.39
C LYS A 150 8.97 0.22 8.38
N TYR A 151 8.69 1.47 8.72
CA TYR A 151 8.07 2.44 7.82
C TYR A 151 8.58 3.85 8.08
N ILE A 152 8.61 4.67 7.04
CA ILE A 152 8.80 6.12 7.16
C ILE A 152 7.46 6.82 7.22
N VAL A 153 7.39 7.95 7.93
CA VAL A 153 6.20 8.80 7.97
C VAL A 153 6.45 10.03 7.10
N VAL A 154 5.53 10.30 6.17
CA VAL A 154 5.63 11.45 5.27
C VAL A 154 4.36 12.30 5.30
N PRO A 155 4.45 13.63 5.26
CA PRO A 155 3.28 14.49 5.15
C PRO A 155 2.60 14.31 3.79
N SER A 156 1.28 14.15 3.80
CA SER A 156 0.50 13.91 2.57
C SER A 156 0.48 15.12 1.63
N ASP A 157 0.71 16.31 2.17
CA ASP A 157 0.85 17.60 1.47
C ASP A 157 2.32 18.02 1.32
N GLY A 158 3.27 17.11 1.58
CA GLY A 158 4.70 17.39 1.49
C GLY A 158 5.21 17.61 0.08
N ASP A 159 6.41 18.20 -0.01
CA ASP A 159 7.13 18.31 -1.27
C ASP A 159 7.46 16.92 -1.84
N LEU A 160 7.00 16.69 -3.07
CA LEU A 160 7.14 15.39 -3.72
C LEU A 160 8.61 15.01 -3.94
N LEU A 161 9.49 15.97 -4.25
CA LEU A 161 10.92 15.66 -4.45
C LEU A 161 11.58 15.24 -3.13
N GLY A 162 11.29 15.95 -2.03
CA GLY A 162 11.74 15.56 -0.69
C GLY A 162 11.22 14.18 -0.28
N ILE A 163 9.95 13.88 -0.55
CA ILE A 163 9.38 12.55 -0.27
C ILE A 163 10.08 11.46 -1.09
N VAL A 164 10.34 11.71 -2.37
CA VAL A 164 11.04 10.75 -3.23
C VAL A 164 12.47 10.53 -2.74
N ALA A 165 13.17 11.57 -2.29
CA ALA A 165 14.50 11.42 -1.70
C ALA A 165 14.49 10.51 -0.46
N LEU A 166 13.53 10.70 0.45
CA LEU A 166 13.37 9.83 1.62
C LEU A 166 13.07 8.36 1.22
N ILE A 167 12.24 8.16 0.19
CA ILE A 167 11.96 6.82 -0.33
C ILE A 167 13.22 6.19 -0.93
N SER A 168 14.01 6.96 -1.68
CA SER A 168 15.29 6.49 -2.24
C SER A 168 16.27 6.06 -1.15
N ASP A 169 16.39 6.82 -0.06
CA ASP A 169 17.23 6.46 1.08
C ASP A 169 16.80 5.11 1.70
N GLU A 170 15.49 4.86 1.81
CA GLU A 170 14.96 3.59 2.31
C GLU A 170 15.14 2.44 1.31
N ILE A 171 15.02 2.70 0.01
CA ILE A 171 15.35 1.73 -1.04
C ILE A 171 16.79 1.26 -0.88
N GLU A 172 17.75 2.19 -0.75
CA GLU A 172 19.15 1.84 -0.56
C GLU A 172 19.40 1.01 0.70
N ARG A 173 18.69 1.30 1.80
CA ARG A 173 18.80 0.53 3.05
C ARG A 173 18.29 -0.90 2.88
N VAL A 174 17.16 -1.07 2.20
CA VAL A 174 16.59 -2.40 1.92
C VAL A 174 17.51 -3.18 0.99
N GLU A 175 18.07 -2.56 -0.05
CA GLU A 175 19.01 -3.22 -0.95
C GLU A 175 20.30 -3.66 -0.24
N LYS A 176 20.86 -2.83 0.65
CA LYS A 176 22.05 -3.17 1.44
C LYS A 176 21.78 -4.30 2.44
N GLY A 177 20.61 -4.33 3.08
CA GLY A 177 20.23 -5.38 4.03
C GLY A 177 19.93 -6.75 3.40
N VAL A 178 19.77 -6.82 2.08
CA VAL A 178 19.59 -8.09 1.34
C VAL A 178 20.94 -8.69 0.90
N ALA A 179 22.03 -7.91 0.97
CA ALA A 179 23.37 -8.34 0.59
C ALA A 179 24.18 -9.01 1.72
N GLU A 180 23.59 -9.16 2.92
CA GLU A 180 24.13 -9.86 4.10
C GLU A 180 23.42 -11.19 4.34
#